data_AF-A0A3Q3VLW3-F1
#
_entry.id   AF-A0A3Q3VLW3-F1
#
_cell.length_a   1.000
_cell.length_b   1.000
_cell.length_c   1.000
_cell.angle_alpha   90.00
_cell.angle_beta   90.00
_cell.angle_gamma   90.00
#
_symmetry.space_group_name_H-M   'P 1'
#
loop_
_entity.id
_entity.type
_entity.pdbx_description
1 polymer ?
#
loop_
_entity_poly.entity_id
_entity_poly.type
_entity_poly.pdbx_seq_one_letter_code
_entity_poly.pdbx_strand_id
1 'polypeptide(L)'
;MFLLIIPLESLFHGLFHELGNSLGGTCVGYAVVIPTNYCSPDGQPMLLPPGQVQELNQRSTGMLSCVQRFFAHHLIETFGCDYSTSGVTLEALQTKIKSFLELCTSDGPRHDTYVIFYSGHTHRSGEWALAGGDTLRLEQILAWWRDKNGSFCSRLILVLDCDNSLPWVNEVKKVEGLYVAVQGATLARVRDVELQDPPQLGDFTAQWVEYNCNSNSNIQWCERSRAVSAAYGVSKHWSDYTLHLPSGSDLTNHWGMYFPRITYPVVQLALWCGSLNLLWLCSACLRCLRRVKLNWFPPAILDTGQGFKLVRS
;
A
#
# COMPACT_ATOMS: atom_id res chain seq x y z
N MET A 1 -27.69 -16.56 33.89
CA MET A 1 -27.35 -16.82 32.47
C MET A 1 -26.69 -15.60 31.82
N PHE A 2 -27.27 -14.40 31.89
CA PHE A 2 -26.70 -13.14 31.37
C PHE A 2 -25.26 -12.82 31.83
N LEU A 3 -24.92 -13.13 33.09
CA LEU A 3 -23.58 -12.89 33.67
C LEU A 3 -22.47 -13.76 33.07
N LEU A 4 -22.81 -14.88 32.43
CA LEU A 4 -21.85 -15.78 31.76
C LEU A 4 -21.71 -15.46 30.26
N ILE A 5 -22.72 -14.79 29.69
CA ILE A 5 -22.78 -14.46 28.26
C ILE A 5 -21.83 -13.30 27.94
N ILE A 6 -21.83 -12.23 28.74
CA ILE A 6 -21.00 -11.03 28.48
C ILE A 6 -19.48 -11.32 28.51
N PRO A 7 -18.94 -12.09 29.48
CA PRO A 7 -17.52 -12.42 29.49
C PRO A 7 -17.11 -13.32 28.32
N LEU A 8 -17.96 -14.29 27.97
CA LEU A 8 -17.72 -15.19 26.86
C LEU A 8 -17.78 -14.43 25.52
N GLU A 9 -18.74 -13.52 25.37
CA GLU A 9 -18.86 -12.60 24.24
C GLU A 9 -17.63 -11.70 24.10
N SER A 10 -17.16 -11.11 25.20
CA SER A 10 -15.97 -10.28 25.21
C SER A 10 -14.72 -11.07 24.82
N LEU A 11 -14.64 -12.33 25.25
CA LEU A 11 -13.52 -13.23 24.94
C LEU A 11 -13.53 -13.65 23.47
N PHE A 12 -14.69 -14.00 22.91
CA PHE A 12 -14.81 -14.31 21.48
C PHE A 12 -14.62 -13.07 20.60
N HIS A 13 -15.19 -11.93 20.97
CA HIS A 13 -14.97 -10.68 20.24
C HIS A 13 -13.49 -10.28 20.26
N GLY A 14 -12.83 -10.40 21.41
CA GLY A 14 -11.38 -10.22 21.55
C GLY A 14 -10.60 -11.20 20.68
N LEU A 15 -10.94 -12.49 20.72
CA LEU A 15 -10.31 -13.53 19.93
C LEU A 15 -10.47 -13.28 18.42
N PHE A 16 -11.66 -12.96 17.94
CA PHE A 16 -11.91 -12.67 16.52
C PHE A 16 -11.28 -11.35 16.08
N HIS A 17 -11.22 -10.34 16.96
CA HIS A 17 -10.51 -9.11 16.70
C HIS A 17 -8.99 -9.36 16.62
N GLU A 18 -8.43 -10.18 17.50
CA GLU A 18 -7.03 -10.60 17.44
C GLU A 18 -6.73 -11.48 16.23
N LEU A 19 -7.60 -12.44 15.89
CA LEU A 19 -7.48 -13.27 14.69
C LEU A 19 -7.61 -12.44 13.42
N GLY A 20 -8.56 -11.49 13.36
CA GLY A 20 -8.69 -10.57 12.23
C GLY A 20 -7.47 -9.65 12.07
N ASN A 21 -6.90 -9.18 13.18
CA ASN A 21 -5.65 -8.42 13.16
C ASN A 21 -4.43 -9.28 12.82
N SER A 22 -4.44 -10.57 13.15
CA SER A 22 -3.32 -11.50 12.93
C SER A 22 -3.34 -12.16 11.55
N LEU A 23 -4.53 -12.39 10.98
CA LEU A 23 -4.71 -12.97 9.65
C LEU A 23 -4.64 -11.92 8.53
N GLY A 24 -4.78 -10.63 8.87
CA GLY A 24 -4.79 -9.54 7.89
C GLY A 24 -6.00 -9.62 6.95
N GLY A 25 -6.11 -8.65 6.05
CA GLY A 25 -7.05 -8.74 4.93
C GLY A 25 -6.37 -9.30 3.69
N THR A 26 -7.13 -9.57 2.65
CA THR A 26 -6.56 -10.01 1.38
C THR A 26 -5.83 -8.85 0.69
N CYS A 27 -4.61 -9.11 0.17
CA CYS A 27 -3.78 -8.08 -0.43
C CYS A 27 -3.24 -8.55 -1.78
N VAL A 28 -3.28 -7.68 -2.79
CA VAL A 28 -2.69 -7.93 -4.11
C VAL A 28 -1.71 -6.81 -4.49
N GLY A 29 -0.59 -7.19 -5.09
CA GLY A 29 0.52 -6.31 -5.46
C GLY A 29 0.82 -6.35 -6.96
N TYR A 30 1.05 -5.18 -7.54
CA TYR A 30 1.60 -5.00 -8.89
C TYR A 30 2.83 -4.12 -8.82
N ALA A 31 3.96 -4.58 -9.37
CA ALA A 31 5.20 -3.82 -9.39
C ALA A 31 5.58 -3.44 -10.83
N VAL A 32 5.99 -2.19 -11.01
CA VAL A 32 6.43 -1.63 -12.29
C VAL A 32 7.77 -0.97 -12.10
N VAL A 33 8.81 -1.52 -12.73
CA VAL A 33 10.18 -1.01 -12.69
C VAL A 33 10.61 -0.65 -14.10
N ILE A 34 10.71 0.65 -14.36
CA ILE A 34 11.10 1.23 -15.64
C ILE A 34 12.42 1.97 -15.41
N PRO A 35 13.57 1.28 -15.50
CA PRO A 35 14.84 1.90 -15.22
C PRO A 35 15.25 2.80 -16.39
N THR A 36 15.05 4.09 -16.21
CA THR A 36 15.40 5.09 -17.20
C THR A 36 16.48 6.01 -16.66
N ASN A 37 17.74 5.63 -16.86
CA ASN A 37 18.86 6.59 -16.93
C ASN A 37 19.06 7.07 -18.38
N TYR A 38 18.10 6.80 -19.27
CA TYR A 38 18.11 7.35 -20.61
C TYR A 38 17.85 8.84 -20.62
N CYS A 39 17.43 9.51 -19.55
CA CYS A 39 17.13 10.93 -19.63
C CYS A 39 18.26 11.78 -19.04
N SER A 40 18.76 12.75 -19.80
CA SER A 40 19.48 13.89 -19.22
C SER A 40 18.59 14.56 -18.14
N PRO A 41 19.12 15.43 -17.27
CA PRO A 41 18.31 16.24 -16.35
C PRO A 41 17.16 17.03 -17.03
N ASP A 42 17.24 17.17 -18.36
CA ASP A 42 16.27 17.85 -19.23
C ASP A 42 15.31 16.87 -19.95
N GLY A 43 15.35 15.57 -19.66
CA GLY A 43 14.43 14.58 -20.21
C GLY A 43 14.83 13.98 -21.57
N GLN A 44 16.04 14.24 -22.06
CA GLN A 44 16.46 13.78 -23.40
C GLN A 44 17.13 12.40 -23.38
N PRO A 45 16.76 11.49 -24.32
CA PRO A 45 17.37 10.16 -24.45
C PRO A 45 18.89 10.23 -24.65
N MET A 46 19.66 9.66 -23.73
CA MET A 46 21.11 9.58 -23.72
C MET A 46 21.53 8.11 -23.73
N LEU A 47 22.44 7.77 -24.64
CA LEU A 47 23.08 6.46 -24.68
C LEU A 47 24.03 6.34 -23.49
N LEU A 48 23.72 5.40 -22.59
CA LEU A 48 24.59 5.07 -21.47
C LEU A 48 25.73 4.16 -21.95
N PRO A 49 26.96 4.36 -21.43
CA PRO A 49 28.05 3.42 -21.62
C PRO A 49 27.66 2.00 -21.18
N PRO A 50 28.18 0.93 -21.83
CA PRO A 50 27.81 -0.45 -21.53
C PRO A 50 27.93 -0.84 -20.04
N GLY A 51 28.95 -0.34 -19.34
CA GLY A 51 29.12 -0.59 -17.90
C GLY A 51 28.01 0.01 -17.03
N GLN A 52 27.53 1.21 -17.37
CA GLN A 52 26.42 1.86 -16.65
C GLN A 52 25.08 1.18 -16.92
N VAL A 53 24.88 0.64 -18.13
CA VAL A 53 23.70 -0.17 -18.46
C VAL A 53 23.69 -1.46 -17.63
N GLN A 54 24.83 -2.12 -17.50
CA GLN A 54 24.94 -3.33 -16.69
C GLN A 54 24.66 -3.06 -15.20
N GLU A 55 25.23 -2.01 -14.63
CA GLU A 55 24.99 -1.61 -13.25
C GLU A 55 23.52 -1.27 -13.00
N LEU A 56 22.90 -0.50 -13.89
CA LEU A 56 21.48 -0.16 -13.82
C LEU A 56 20.58 -1.40 -13.90
N ASN A 57 20.89 -2.35 -14.79
CA ASN A 57 20.16 -3.61 -14.88
C ASN A 57 20.29 -4.43 -13.58
N GLN A 58 21.50 -4.54 -13.03
CA GLN A 58 21.73 -5.23 -11.76
C GLN A 58 20.94 -4.59 -10.62
N ARG A 59 21.00 -3.26 -10.49
CA ARG A 59 20.27 -2.51 -9.45
C ARG A 59 18.76 -2.69 -9.58
N SER A 60 18.23 -2.57 -10.79
CA SER A 60 16.79 -2.70 -11.04
C SER A 60 16.27 -4.12 -10.81
N THR A 61 17.07 -5.13 -11.15
CA THR A 61 16.77 -6.53 -10.85
C THR A 61 16.83 -6.81 -9.35
N GLY A 62 17.80 -6.21 -8.64
CA GLY A 62 17.87 -6.25 -7.18
C GLY A 62 16.65 -5.61 -6.51
N MET A 63 16.17 -4.48 -7.04
CA MET A 63 14.96 -3.81 -6.57
C MET A 63 13.71 -4.67 -6.78
N LEU A 64 13.53 -5.27 -7.95
CA LEU A 64 12.45 -6.22 -8.21
C LEU A 64 12.50 -7.41 -7.24
N SER A 65 13.69 -7.93 -6.97
CA SER A 65 13.88 -9.02 -6.01
C SER A 65 13.49 -8.59 -4.59
N CYS A 66 13.78 -7.34 -4.20
CA CYS A 66 13.35 -6.78 -2.92
C CYS A 66 11.83 -6.65 -2.83
N VAL A 67 11.16 -6.17 -3.89
CA VAL A 67 9.70 -6.02 -3.92
C VAL A 67 9.00 -7.39 -3.92
N GLN A 68 9.54 -8.38 -4.65
CA GLN A 68 9.03 -9.75 -4.60
C GLN A 68 9.20 -10.37 -3.21
N ARG A 69 10.34 -10.14 -2.55
CA ARG A 69 10.55 -10.54 -1.15
C ARG A 69 9.54 -9.88 -0.22
N PHE A 70 9.27 -8.59 -0.42
CA PHE A 70 8.26 -7.85 0.33
C PHE A 70 6.87 -8.47 0.15
N PHE A 71 6.45 -8.73 -1.09
CA PHE A 71 5.16 -9.37 -1.37
C PHE A 71 5.07 -10.75 -0.72
N ALA A 72 6.10 -11.58 -0.84
CA ALA A 72 6.12 -12.90 -0.21
C ALA A 72 6.06 -12.82 1.33
N HIS A 73 6.79 -11.89 1.94
CA HIS A 73 6.85 -11.75 3.40
C HIS A 73 5.51 -11.33 4.02
N HIS A 74 4.78 -10.43 3.33
CA HIS A 74 3.47 -9.95 3.79
C HIS A 74 2.28 -10.68 3.16
N LEU A 75 2.51 -11.85 2.55
CA LEU A 75 1.47 -12.68 1.91
C LEU A 75 0.62 -11.90 0.89
N ILE A 76 1.26 -10.98 0.16
CA ILE A 76 0.63 -10.19 -0.90
C ILE A 76 0.61 -11.03 -2.18
N GLU A 77 -0.59 -11.28 -2.71
CA GLU A 77 -0.76 -11.95 -3.99
C GLU A 77 -0.11 -11.12 -5.10
N THR A 78 0.78 -11.74 -5.89
CA THR A 78 1.50 -11.02 -6.94
C THR A 78 0.71 -11.09 -8.24
N PHE A 79 0.14 -9.96 -8.68
CA PHE A 79 -0.46 -9.84 -10.00
C PHE A 79 0.61 -9.84 -11.10
N GLY A 80 1.72 -9.14 -10.86
CA GLY A 80 2.82 -9.06 -11.81
C GLY A 80 3.97 -8.17 -11.32
N CYS A 81 5.14 -8.39 -11.90
CA CYS A 81 6.34 -7.58 -11.69
C CYS A 81 6.93 -7.25 -13.06
N ASP A 82 6.56 -6.08 -13.58
CA ASP A 82 6.97 -5.65 -14.91
C ASP A 82 8.33 -4.96 -14.87
N TYR A 83 9.21 -5.39 -15.77
CA TYR A 83 10.52 -4.81 -16.00
C TYR A 83 10.61 -4.38 -17.46
N SER A 84 10.90 -3.10 -17.73
CA SER A 84 11.11 -2.64 -19.10
C SER A 84 12.24 -1.63 -19.21
N THR A 85 13.33 -2.06 -19.86
CA THR A 85 14.47 -1.19 -20.18
C THR A 85 14.16 -0.22 -21.33
N SER A 86 13.29 -0.60 -22.27
CA SER A 86 12.89 0.26 -23.39
C SER A 86 11.75 1.23 -23.07
N GLY A 87 11.28 1.25 -21.81
CA GLY A 87 10.08 1.97 -21.40
C GLY A 87 8.79 1.19 -21.66
N VAL A 88 7.68 1.70 -21.14
CA VAL A 88 6.33 1.13 -21.30
C VAL A 88 5.44 2.20 -21.89
N THR A 89 4.59 1.86 -22.87
CA THR A 89 3.62 2.82 -23.44
C THR A 89 2.45 3.04 -22.50
N LEU A 90 1.78 4.19 -22.62
CA LEU A 90 0.60 4.50 -21.81
C LEU A 90 -0.52 3.47 -21.97
N GLU A 91 -0.79 3.04 -23.20
CA GLU A 91 -1.85 2.07 -23.49
C GLU A 91 -1.61 0.71 -22.82
N ALA A 92 -0.36 0.20 -22.89
CA ALA A 92 0.00 -1.07 -22.29
C ALA A 92 -0.09 -1.02 -20.76
N LEU A 93 0.43 0.07 -20.16
CA LEU A 93 0.39 0.26 -18.72
C LEU A 93 -1.04 0.47 -18.21
N GLN A 94 -1.83 1.28 -18.91
CA GLN A 94 -3.25 1.50 -18.59
C GLN A 94 -4.02 0.19 -18.60
N THR A 95 -3.81 -0.65 -19.61
CA THR A 95 -4.51 -1.94 -19.73
C THR A 95 -4.19 -2.83 -18.53
N LYS A 96 -2.90 -2.97 -18.19
CA LYS A 96 -2.48 -3.77 -17.03
C LYS A 96 -2.98 -3.22 -15.70
N ILE A 97 -2.88 -1.91 -15.47
CA ILE A 97 -3.40 -1.29 -14.25
C ILE A 97 -4.90 -1.53 -14.15
N LYS A 98 -5.67 -1.33 -15.21
CA LYS A 98 -7.12 -1.59 -15.18
C LYS A 98 -7.45 -3.05 -14.87
N SER A 99 -6.77 -4.01 -15.50
CA SER A 99 -6.93 -5.44 -15.17
C SER A 99 -6.58 -5.73 -13.70
N PHE A 100 -5.49 -5.15 -13.19
CA PHE A 100 -5.11 -5.28 -11.78
C PHE A 100 -6.18 -4.71 -10.84
N LEU A 101 -6.71 -3.53 -11.15
CA LEU A 101 -7.78 -2.90 -10.37
C LEU A 101 -9.13 -3.60 -10.53
N GLU A 102 -9.26 -4.65 -11.34
CA GLU A 102 -10.45 -5.50 -11.45
C GLU A 102 -10.29 -6.84 -10.74
N LEU A 103 -9.08 -7.18 -10.27
CA LEU A 103 -8.79 -8.49 -9.69
C LEU A 103 -9.60 -8.75 -8.42
N CYS A 104 -10.16 -9.95 -8.30
CA CYS A 104 -10.84 -10.46 -7.11
C CYS A 104 -10.12 -11.71 -6.60
N THR A 105 -10.36 -12.06 -5.34
CA THR A 105 -9.88 -13.32 -4.77
C THR A 105 -10.54 -14.51 -5.47
N SER A 106 -9.93 -15.69 -5.35
CA SER A 106 -10.47 -16.94 -5.91
C SER A 106 -11.88 -17.26 -5.46
N ASP A 107 -12.25 -16.80 -4.27
CA ASP A 107 -13.52 -17.12 -3.62
C ASP A 107 -14.61 -16.08 -3.92
N GLY A 108 -14.31 -15.07 -4.76
CA GLY A 108 -15.26 -14.10 -5.28
C GLY A 108 -15.15 -12.65 -4.77
N PRO A 109 -14.82 -12.34 -3.50
CA PRO A 109 -14.73 -10.96 -3.05
C PRO A 109 -13.50 -10.24 -3.64
N ARG A 110 -13.56 -8.91 -3.73
CA ARG A 110 -12.38 -8.10 -4.07
C ARG A 110 -11.34 -8.17 -2.95
N HIS A 111 -10.08 -7.93 -3.30
CA HIS A 111 -9.05 -7.78 -2.29
C HIS A 111 -9.34 -6.58 -1.39
N ASP A 112 -8.99 -6.69 -0.10
CA ASP A 112 -9.07 -5.57 0.83
C ASP A 112 -8.10 -4.45 0.41
N THR A 113 -6.88 -4.81 0.03
CA THR A 113 -5.79 -3.88 -0.27
C THR A 113 -5.15 -4.15 -1.62
N TYR A 114 -5.01 -3.11 -2.43
CA TYR A 114 -4.26 -3.12 -3.69
C TYR A 114 -2.99 -2.29 -3.50
N VAL A 115 -1.84 -2.85 -3.85
CA VAL A 115 -0.54 -2.18 -3.77
C VAL A 115 0.03 -2.04 -5.16
N ILE A 116 0.32 -0.81 -5.59
CA ILE A 116 1.09 -0.56 -6.81
C ILE A 116 2.45 -0.02 -6.40
N PHE A 117 3.51 -0.76 -6.74
CA PHE A 117 4.88 -0.29 -6.62
C PHE A 117 5.34 0.28 -7.96
N TYR A 118 5.89 1.48 -7.95
CA TYR A 118 6.48 2.11 -9.12
C TYR A 118 7.89 2.61 -8.83
N SER A 119 8.82 2.28 -9.73
CA SER A 119 10.14 2.85 -9.78
C SER A 119 10.50 3.21 -11.22
N GLY A 120 10.92 4.45 -11.43
CA GLY A 120 11.23 4.97 -12.76
C GLY A 120 11.30 6.48 -12.80
N HIS A 121 11.48 7.02 -14.00
CA HIS A 121 11.62 8.46 -14.19
C HIS A 121 10.29 9.19 -14.03
N THR A 122 10.35 10.34 -13.35
CA THR A 122 9.20 11.20 -13.10
C THR A 122 9.52 12.64 -13.47
N HIS A 123 8.53 13.35 -14.01
CA HIS A 123 8.63 14.79 -14.21
C HIS A 123 8.58 15.53 -12.87
N ARG A 124 8.89 16.84 -12.87
CA ARG A 124 8.87 17.68 -11.66
C ARG A 124 7.50 17.76 -10.98
N SER A 125 6.43 17.52 -11.74
CA SER A 125 5.04 17.39 -11.30
C SER A 125 4.74 16.05 -10.61
N GLY A 126 5.65 15.08 -10.66
CA GLY A 126 5.48 13.72 -10.17
C GLY A 126 4.83 12.75 -11.16
N GLU A 127 4.44 13.22 -12.34
CA GLU A 127 3.90 12.38 -13.41
C GLU A 127 4.93 11.34 -13.86
N TRP A 128 4.49 10.11 -14.06
CA TRP A 128 5.36 9.03 -14.54
C TRP A 128 5.67 9.26 -16.01
N ALA A 129 6.95 9.31 -16.35
CA ALA A 129 7.38 9.42 -17.73
C ALA A 129 7.34 8.04 -18.40
N LEU A 130 6.64 7.96 -19.54
CA LEU A 130 6.43 6.72 -20.29
C LEU A 130 7.10 6.77 -21.66
N ALA A 131 7.18 5.61 -22.31
CA ALA A 131 7.70 5.52 -23.67
C ALA A 131 6.82 6.35 -24.63
N GLY A 132 7.43 7.01 -25.60
CA GLY A 132 6.72 7.86 -26.57
C GLY A 132 6.46 9.30 -26.10
N GLY A 133 6.93 9.69 -24.92
CA GLY A 133 6.69 11.03 -24.36
C GLY A 133 5.34 11.17 -23.67
N ASP A 134 4.60 10.07 -23.52
CA ASP A 134 3.38 10.02 -22.74
C ASP A 134 3.67 10.13 -21.24
N THR A 135 2.65 10.55 -20.49
CA THR A 135 2.74 10.71 -19.03
C THR A 135 1.54 10.08 -18.35
N LEU A 136 1.75 9.39 -17.23
CA LEU A 136 0.66 8.92 -16.36
C LEU A 136 0.57 9.79 -15.11
N ARG A 137 -0.61 10.36 -14.88
CA ARG A 137 -0.92 11.23 -13.73
C ARG A 137 -1.59 10.45 -12.61
N LEU A 138 -1.47 10.97 -11.39
CA LEU A 138 -2.17 10.42 -10.23
C LEU A 138 -3.69 10.43 -10.44
N GLU A 139 -4.25 11.50 -11.01
CA GLU A 139 -5.69 11.63 -11.24
C GLU A 139 -6.24 10.53 -12.18
N GLN A 140 -5.43 10.06 -13.14
CA GLN A 140 -5.84 8.99 -14.05
C GLN A 140 -5.97 7.66 -13.30
N ILE A 141 -4.98 7.33 -12.45
CA ILE A 141 -5.04 6.13 -11.60
C ILE A 141 -6.22 6.22 -10.63
N LEU A 142 -6.44 7.38 -10.00
CA LEU A 142 -7.55 7.60 -9.09
C LEU A 142 -8.92 7.53 -9.77
N ALA A 143 -9.03 7.99 -11.02
CA ALA A 143 -10.24 7.89 -11.81
C ALA A 143 -10.55 6.42 -12.12
N TRP A 144 -9.55 5.64 -12.55
CA TRP A 144 -9.72 4.19 -12.77
C TRP A 144 -10.07 3.47 -11.47
N TRP A 145 -9.43 3.85 -10.35
CA TRP A 145 -9.75 3.28 -9.06
C TRP A 145 -11.18 3.58 -8.63
N ARG A 146 -11.64 4.83 -8.80
CA ARG A 146 -13.02 5.22 -8.49
C ARG A 146 -14.04 4.46 -9.33
N ASP A 147 -13.76 4.26 -10.61
CA ASP A 147 -14.60 3.50 -11.53
C ASP A 147 -14.74 2.03 -11.07
N LYS A 148 -13.64 1.38 -10.69
CA LYS A 148 -13.63 -0.04 -10.32
C LYS A 148 -14.01 -0.32 -8.87
N ASN A 149 -13.75 0.63 -7.97
CA ASN A 149 -13.99 0.49 -6.53
C ASN A 149 -15.24 1.25 -6.05
N GLY A 150 -16.01 1.90 -6.93
CA GLY A 150 -17.14 2.76 -6.52
C GLY A 150 -18.23 2.05 -5.70
N SER A 151 -18.41 0.74 -5.90
CA SER A 151 -19.36 -0.10 -5.16
C SER A 151 -18.71 -0.93 -4.04
N PHE A 152 -17.38 -0.82 -3.87
CA PHE A 152 -16.60 -1.67 -2.96
C PHE A 152 -15.87 -0.81 -1.93
N CYS A 153 -15.46 -1.46 -0.83
CA CYS A 153 -14.74 -0.79 0.25
C CYS A 153 -13.28 -1.22 0.29
N SER A 154 -12.64 -1.46 -0.86
CA SER A 154 -11.20 -1.75 -0.92
C SER A 154 -10.38 -0.46 -0.83
N ARG A 155 -9.08 -0.58 -0.55
CA ARG A 155 -8.13 0.54 -0.53
C ARG A 155 -6.97 0.34 -1.50
N LEU A 156 -6.38 1.45 -1.91
CA LEU A 156 -5.22 1.50 -2.82
C LEU A 156 -4.02 2.13 -2.12
N ILE A 157 -2.86 1.51 -2.22
CA ILE A 157 -1.59 2.02 -1.72
C ILE A 157 -0.62 2.12 -2.90
N LEU A 158 -0.10 3.32 -3.14
CA LEU A 158 0.95 3.55 -4.13
C LEU A 158 2.28 3.66 -3.39
N VAL A 159 3.28 2.87 -3.77
CA VAL A 159 4.65 2.95 -3.24
C VAL A 159 5.56 3.42 -4.38
N LEU A 160 6.18 4.57 -4.19
CA LEU A 160 6.94 5.28 -5.22
C LEU A 160 8.41 5.38 -4.81
N ASP A 161 9.28 4.72 -5.57
CA ASP A 161 10.72 4.93 -5.54
C ASP A 161 11.14 5.74 -6.76
N CYS A 162 10.94 7.06 -6.69
CA CYS A 162 11.23 8.00 -7.76
C CYS A 162 11.62 9.38 -7.22
N ASP A 163 12.35 10.16 -8.03
CA ASP A 163 12.90 11.46 -7.64
C ASP A 163 11.83 12.48 -7.21
N ASN A 164 10.68 12.51 -7.91
CA ASN A 164 9.63 13.49 -7.71
C ASN A 164 8.35 12.85 -7.15
N SER A 165 8.45 12.07 -6.06
CA SER A 165 7.29 11.43 -5.44
C SER A 165 6.43 12.35 -4.54
N LEU A 166 7.02 13.44 -4.02
CA LEU A 166 6.37 14.36 -3.07
C LEU A 166 5.10 15.07 -3.58
N PRO A 167 4.99 15.48 -4.85
CA PRO A 167 3.74 16.02 -5.41
C PRO A 167 2.56 15.08 -5.17
N TRP A 168 2.71 13.78 -5.48
CA TRP A 168 1.65 12.79 -5.30
C TRP A 168 1.33 12.55 -3.81
N VAL A 169 2.35 12.54 -2.95
CA VAL A 169 2.18 12.48 -1.48
C VAL A 169 1.34 13.66 -0.95
N ASN A 170 1.43 14.84 -1.56
CA ASN A 170 0.65 16.01 -1.16
C ASN A 170 -0.73 16.06 -1.82
N GLU A 171 -0.85 15.60 -3.06
CA GLU A 171 -2.12 15.54 -3.79
C GLU A 171 -3.08 14.51 -3.20
N VAL A 172 -2.60 13.34 -2.77
CA VAL A 172 -3.47 12.31 -2.17
C VAL A 172 -4.21 12.81 -0.92
N LYS A 173 -3.63 13.74 -0.17
CA LYS A 173 -4.26 14.35 1.03
C LYS A 173 -5.53 15.14 0.71
N LYS A 174 -5.68 15.59 -0.55
CA LYS A 174 -6.84 16.32 -1.04
C LYS A 174 -7.95 15.39 -1.52
N VAL A 175 -7.66 14.10 -1.71
CA VAL A 175 -8.60 13.12 -2.27
C VAL A 175 -9.71 12.80 -1.28
N GLU A 176 -10.95 12.86 -1.77
CA GLU A 176 -12.16 12.54 -1.05
C GLU A 176 -12.90 11.35 -1.66
N GLY A 177 -13.62 10.61 -0.81
CA GLY A 177 -14.44 9.46 -1.19
C GLY A 177 -13.69 8.17 -1.53
N LEU A 178 -12.35 8.16 -1.44
CA LEU A 178 -11.53 6.97 -1.71
C LEU A 178 -10.58 6.72 -0.55
N TYR A 179 -10.28 5.44 -0.27
CA TYR A 179 -9.23 5.03 0.67
C TYR A 179 -7.93 4.82 -0.11
N VAL A 180 -7.13 5.89 -0.20
CA VAL A 180 -5.85 5.87 -0.91
C VAL A 180 -4.72 6.37 -0.02
N ALA A 181 -3.56 5.74 -0.13
CA ALA A 181 -2.30 6.20 0.44
C ALA A 181 -1.20 6.21 -0.61
N VAL A 182 -0.24 7.13 -0.44
CA VAL A 182 0.97 7.23 -1.24
C VAL A 182 2.16 7.22 -0.30
N GLN A 183 3.07 6.27 -0.47
CA GLN A 183 4.41 6.27 0.08
C GLN A 183 5.37 6.77 -0.99
N GLY A 184 6.14 7.80 -0.65
CA GLY A 184 7.19 8.34 -1.49
C GLY A 184 8.53 8.41 -0.77
N ALA A 185 9.56 8.68 -1.54
CA ALA A 185 10.93 8.88 -1.10
C ALA A 185 11.48 10.21 -1.60
N THR A 186 12.44 10.76 -0.87
CA THR A 186 13.25 11.89 -1.32
C THR A 186 14.71 11.56 -1.08
N LEU A 187 15.46 11.54 -2.17
CA LEU A 187 16.90 11.29 -2.18
C LEU A 187 17.61 12.64 -1.98
N ALA A 188 18.47 12.72 -0.97
CA ALA A 188 19.25 13.91 -0.69
C ALA A 188 20.24 14.16 -1.84
N ARG A 189 20.21 15.34 -2.44
CA ARG A 189 21.26 15.78 -3.37
C ARG A 189 22.50 16.10 -2.54
N VAL A 190 23.41 15.15 -2.40
CA VAL A 190 24.66 15.35 -1.67
C VAL A 190 25.41 16.54 -2.27
N ARG A 191 25.72 17.54 -1.43
CA ARG A 191 26.55 18.70 -1.80
C ARG A 191 28.05 18.46 -1.58
N ASP A 192 28.40 17.48 -0.73
CA ASP A 192 29.79 17.16 -0.37
C ASP A 192 30.24 15.84 -1.02
N VAL A 193 31.04 15.96 -2.07
CA VAL A 193 31.47 14.88 -2.98
C VAL A 193 32.46 13.89 -2.35
N GLU A 194 32.91 14.11 -1.11
CA GLU A 194 34.12 13.46 -0.59
C GLU A 194 33.91 12.20 0.27
N LEU A 195 32.69 11.82 0.68
CA LEU A 195 32.53 10.75 1.69
C LEU A 195 31.54 9.62 1.41
N GLN A 196 30.56 9.74 0.51
CA GLN A 196 29.63 8.64 0.17
C GLN A 196 29.12 8.74 -1.27
N ASP A 197 28.85 7.58 -1.90
CA ASP A 197 28.16 7.54 -3.18
C ASP A 197 26.79 8.24 -3.06
N PRO A 198 26.38 9.03 -4.06
CA PRO A 198 25.10 9.73 -4.02
C PRO A 198 23.96 8.71 -3.96
N PRO A 199 22.87 8.98 -3.20
CA PRO A 199 21.73 8.08 -3.12
C PRO A 199 21.09 7.91 -4.49
N GLN A 200 20.74 6.67 -4.82
CA GLN A 200 20.21 6.28 -6.13
C GLN A 200 18.84 5.62 -6.01
N LEU A 201 18.12 5.54 -7.13
CA LEU A 201 16.85 4.82 -7.24
C LEU A 201 17.04 3.36 -6.81
N GLY A 202 16.22 2.89 -5.88
CA GLY A 202 16.33 1.56 -5.29
C GLY A 202 16.87 1.55 -3.87
N ASP A 203 17.60 2.59 -3.44
CA ASP A 203 18.08 2.69 -2.06
C ASP A 203 16.91 2.85 -1.09
N PHE A 204 15.88 3.60 -1.48
CA PHE A 204 14.64 3.67 -0.72
C PHE A 204 13.97 2.30 -0.66
N THR A 205 13.78 1.62 -1.80
CA THR A 205 13.16 0.29 -1.82
C THR A 205 13.89 -0.69 -0.92
N ALA A 206 15.22 -0.75 -0.99
CA ALA A 206 16.01 -1.65 -0.15
C ALA A 206 15.81 -1.36 1.36
N GLN A 207 15.89 -0.08 1.77
CA GLN A 207 15.70 0.31 3.17
C GLN A 207 14.25 0.12 3.64
N TRP A 208 13.27 0.43 2.80
CA TRP A 208 11.85 0.30 3.11
C TRP A 208 11.42 -1.16 3.25
N VAL A 209 11.89 -2.03 2.34
CA VAL A 209 11.64 -3.47 2.45
C VAL A 209 12.35 -4.04 3.67
N GLU A 210 13.60 -3.66 3.94
CA GLU A 210 14.30 -4.13 5.14
C GLU A 210 13.59 -3.72 6.43
N TYR A 211 13.10 -2.48 6.51
CA TYR A 211 12.34 -2.01 7.65
C TYR A 211 11.05 -2.79 7.87
N ASN A 212 10.34 -3.16 6.80
CA ASN A 212 9.05 -3.84 6.90
C ASN A 212 9.18 -5.36 7.08
N CYS A 213 10.22 -5.98 6.53
CA CYS A 213 10.41 -7.43 6.59
C CYS A 213 11.31 -7.89 7.74
N ASN A 214 12.07 -6.99 8.37
CA ASN A 214 12.98 -7.32 9.46
C ASN A 214 12.65 -6.54 10.74
N SER A 215 12.06 -7.25 11.71
CA SER A 215 11.73 -6.71 13.03
C SER A 215 12.94 -6.21 13.83
N ASN A 216 14.15 -6.67 13.50
CA ASN A 216 15.40 -6.28 14.13
C ASN A 216 16.18 -5.23 13.32
N SER A 217 15.55 -4.59 12.33
CA SER A 217 16.21 -3.57 11.53
C SER A 217 16.56 -2.34 12.40
N ASN A 218 17.80 -1.85 12.24
CA ASN A 218 18.26 -0.62 12.92
C ASN A 218 17.82 0.66 12.21
N ILE A 219 16.85 0.56 11.29
CA ILE A 219 16.44 1.66 10.41
C ILE A 219 15.52 2.61 11.18
N GLN A 220 16.02 3.82 11.45
CA GLN A 220 15.24 4.90 12.09
C GLN A 220 14.88 6.00 11.09
N TRP A 221 13.65 6.05 10.63
CA TRP A 221 13.22 7.02 9.61
C TRP A 221 13.25 8.48 10.09
N CYS A 222 13.16 8.73 11.40
CA CYS A 222 13.13 10.07 12.00
C CYS A 222 14.50 10.78 12.06
N GLU A 223 15.59 10.11 11.67
CA GLU A 223 16.93 10.67 11.75
C GLU A 223 17.18 11.72 10.66
N ARG A 224 17.61 12.93 11.06
CA ARG A 224 17.67 14.13 10.20
C ARG A 224 18.81 14.15 9.17
N SER A 225 19.76 13.21 9.25
CA SER A 225 20.98 13.17 8.43
C SER A 225 20.98 12.04 7.38
N ARG A 226 19.83 11.43 7.09
CA ARG A 226 19.76 10.32 6.13
C ARG A 226 19.86 10.81 4.69
N ALA A 227 20.63 10.07 3.89
CA ALA A 227 20.69 10.26 2.44
C ALA A 227 19.33 9.94 1.76
N VAL A 228 18.54 9.06 2.36
CA VAL A 228 17.20 8.69 1.90
C VAL A 228 16.19 9.04 2.98
N SER A 229 15.24 9.89 2.62
CA SER A 229 14.11 10.26 3.48
C SER A 229 12.81 9.71 2.90
N ALA A 230 11.86 9.41 3.78
CA ALA A 230 10.57 8.88 3.39
C ALA A 230 9.45 9.87 3.73
N ALA A 231 8.41 9.90 2.90
CA ALA A 231 7.21 10.67 3.16
C ALA A 231 6.00 9.85 2.75
N TYR A 232 4.93 9.93 3.52
CA TYR A 232 3.66 9.34 3.11
C TYR A 232 2.53 10.36 3.19
N GLY A 233 1.50 10.11 2.39
CA GLY A 233 0.27 10.87 2.34
C GLY A 233 -0.91 9.91 2.32
N VAL A 234 -2.00 10.32 2.97
CA VAL A 234 -3.24 9.53 3.02
C VAL A 234 -4.43 10.42 2.67
N SER A 235 -5.41 9.83 2.01
CA SER A 235 -6.72 10.43 1.73
C SER A 235 -7.47 10.82 3.01
N LYS A 236 -8.38 11.80 2.92
CA LYS A 236 -9.08 12.36 4.10
C LYS A 236 -9.87 11.34 4.91
N HIS A 237 -10.34 10.27 4.25
CA HIS A 237 -11.17 9.23 4.84
C HIS A 237 -10.39 7.96 5.20
N TRP A 238 -9.05 7.95 5.03
CA TRP A 238 -8.22 6.77 5.28
C TRP A 238 -8.51 6.10 6.64
N SER A 239 -8.71 6.90 7.70
CA SER A 239 -8.95 6.39 9.06
C SER A 239 -10.27 5.64 9.26
N ASP A 240 -11.21 5.76 8.33
CA ASP A 240 -12.51 5.07 8.44
C ASP A 240 -12.49 3.68 7.84
N TYR A 241 -11.43 3.35 7.10
CA TYR A 241 -11.27 2.05 6.51
C TYR A 241 -11.16 0.98 7.60
N THR A 242 -11.92 -0.08 7.43
CA THR A 242 -11.84 -1.31 8.22
C THR A 242 -11.68 -2.47 7.25
N LEU A 243 -10.76 -3.39 7.54
CA LEU A 243 -10.63 -4.63 6.77
C LEU A 243 -11.98 -5.35 6.75
N HIS A 244 -12.31 -6.00 5.63
CA HIS A 244 -13.54 -6.74 5.50
C HIS A 244 -13.53 -7.88 6.52
N LEU A 245 -14.32 -7.73 7.58
CA LEU A 245 -14.61 -8.83 8.50
C LEU A 245 -15.56 -9.79 7.78
N PRO A 246 -15.41 -11.11 7.96
CA PRO A 246 -16.30 -12.09 7.35
C PRO A 246 -17.75 -11.78 7.71
N SER A 247 -18.65 -11.83 6.72
CA SER A 247 -20.06 -11.59 6.97
C SER A 247 -20.62 -12.68 7.89
N GLY A 248 -21.75 -12.40 8.56
CA GLY A 248 -22.37 -13.40 9.43
C GLY A 248 -22.76 -14.69 8.71
N SER A 249 -23.11 -14.59 7.42
CA SER A 249 -23.34 -15.74 6.55
C SER A 249 -22.06 -16.52 6.25
N ASP A 250 -20.95 -15.84 6.01
CA ASP A 250 -19.66 -16.49 5.71
C ASP A 250 -19.14 -17.25 6.93
N LEU A 251 -19.26 -16.62 8.11
CA LEU A 251 -18.91 -17.26 9.38
C LEU A 251 -19.80 -18.49 9.61
N THR A 252 -21.10 -18.40 9.37
CA THR A 252 -22.03 -19.52 9.58
C THR A 252 -21.76 -20.67 8.61
N ASN A 253 -21.46 -20.38 7.35
CA ASN A 253 -21.14 -21.37 6.33
C ASN A 253 -19.79 -22.06 6.61
N HIS A 254 -18.76 -21.28 6.92
CA HIS A 254 -17.44 -21.81 7.27
C HIS A 254 -17.51 -22.66 8.55
N TRP A 255 -18.15 -22.14 9.60
CA TRP A 255 -18.32 -22.88 10.85
C TRP A 255 -19.15 -24.15 10.65
N GLY A 256 -20.15 -24.07 9.77
CA GLY A 256 -20.98 -25.20 9.38
C GLY A 256 -20.21 -26.33 8.72
N MET A 257 -19.17 -25.99 7.95
CA MET A 257 -18.37 -26.92 7.16
C MET A 257 -17.25 -27.58 7.97
N TYR A 258 -16.66 -26.88 8.94
CA TYR A 258 -15.47 -27.34 9.67
C TYR A 258 -15.71 -27.72 11.13
N PHE A 259 -16.83 -27.33 11.74
CA PHE A 259 -17.10 -27.58 13.16
C PHE A 259 -18.40 -28.36 13.41
N PRO A 260 -18.47 -29.17 14.48
CA PRO A 260 -19.66 -29.96 14.80
C PRO A 260 -20.84 -29.10 15.27
N ARG A 261 -22.05 -29.55 14.95
CA ARG A 261 -23.34 -28.84 15.13
C ARG A 261 -23.61 -28.34 16.55
N ILE A 262 -23.01 -28.95 17.57
CA ILE A 262 -23.15 -28.54 18.98
C ILE A 262 -22.63 -27.11 19.22
N THR A 263 -21.72 -26.62 18.37
CA THR A 263 -21.11 -25.28 18.49
C THR A 263 -21.90 -24.17 17.80
N TYR A 264 -22.93 -24.50 17.02
CA TYR A 264 -23.68 -23.52 16.22
C TYR A 264 -24.47 -22.47 17.04
N PRO A 265 -25.04 -22.80 18.22
CA PRO A 265 -25.71 -21.79 19.06
C PRO A 265 -24.78 -20.65 19.48
N VAL A 266 -23.48 -20.90 19.60
CA VAL A 266 -22.47 -19.90 19.98
C VAL A 266 -22.27 -18.89 18.84
N VAL A 267 -22.26 -19.35 17.60
CA VAL A 267 -22.14 -18.49 16.41
C VAL A 267 -23.38 -17.61 16.25
N GLN A 268 -24.58 -18.18 16.44
CA GLN A 268 -25.82 -17.41 16.36
C GLN A 268 -25.92 -16.30 17.43
N LEU A 269 -25.42 -16.55 18.64
CA LEU A 269 -25.35 -15.54 19.70
C LEU A 269 -24.36 -14.42 19.37
N ALA A 270 -23.19 -14.74 18.82
CA ALA A 270 -22.19 -13.75 18.41
C ALA A 270 -22.71 -12.84 17.28
N LEU A 271 -23.47 -13.39 16.33
CA LEU A 271 -24.05 -12.65 15.21
C LEU A 271 -25.22 -11.75 15.62
N TRP A 272 -26.02 -12.17 16.61
CA TRP A 272 -27.14 -11.37 17.11
C TRP A 272 -26.67 -10.07 17.77
N CYS A 273 -25.66 -10.12 18.64
CA CYS A 273 -25.14 -8.94 19.35
C CYS A 273 -24.45 -7.94 18.41
N GLY A 274 -23.77 -8.41 17.36
CA GLY A 274 -23.15 -7.53 16.35
C GLY A 274 -24.14 -6.62 15.61
N SER A 275 -25.44 -6.96 15.60
CA SER A 275 -26.50 -6.17 14.97
C SER A 275 -27.04 -5.01 15.82
N LEU A 276 -26.69 -4.98 17.12
CA LEU A 276 -27.19 -3.97 18.06
C LEU A 276 -26.37 -2.67 17.94
N ASN A 277 -26.79 -1.84 16.99
CA ASN A 277 -26.19 -0.55 16.62
C ASN A 277 -26.42 0.57 17.67
N LEU A 278 -26.33 0.27 18.96
CA LEU A 278 -26.67 1.18 20.08
C LEU A 278 -25.67 2.35 20.26
N LEU A 279 -24.48 2.30 19.64
CA LEU A 279 -23.40 3.28 19.84
C LEU A 279 -23.06 4.10 18.58
N TRP A 280 -23.98 4.17 17.61
CA TRP A 280 -23.72 4.76 16.29
C TRP A 280 -23.32 6.25 16.31
N LEU A 281 -23.93 7.06 17.18
CA LEU A 281 -23.56 8.49 17.31
C LEU A 281 -22.17 8.68 17.93
N CYS A 282 -21.82 7.87 18.92
CA CYS A 282 -20.48 7.87 19.52
C CYS A 282 -19.43 7.41 18.51
N SER A 283 -19.74 6.40 17.69
CA SER A 283 -18.80 5.90 16.68
C SER A 283 -18.57 6.92 15.54
N ALA A 284 -19.61 7.67 15.13
CA ALA A 284 -19.46 8.75 14.15
C ALA A 284 -18.57 9.90 14.67
N CYS A 285 -18.76 10.33 15.93
CA CYS A 285 -17.92 11.35 16.55
C CYS A 285 -16.46 10.88 16.69
N LEU A 286 -16.26 9.62 17.11
CA LEU A 286 -14.92 9.02 17.20
C LEU A 286 -14.23 8.92 15.84
N ARG A 287 -14.97 8.57 14.77
CA ARG A 287 -14.43 8.58 13.39
C ARG A 287 -14.00 9.98 12.98
N CYS A 288 -14.82 11.00 13.24
CA CYS A 288 -14.48 12.39 12.96
C CYS A 288 -13.20 12.83 13.71
N LEU A 289 -13.11 12.52 15.01
CA LEU A 289 -11.91 12.80 15.81
C LEU A 289 -10.67 12.07 15.28
N ARG A 290 -10.81 10.80 14.86
CA ARG A 290 -9.71 10.03 14.24
C ARG A 290 -9.26 10.66 12.92
N ARG A 291 -10.19 11.10 12.08
CA ARG A 291 -9.89 11.81 10.82
C ARG A 291 -9.12 13.10 11.08
N VAL A 292 -9.62 13.93 12.01
CA VAL A 292 -8.96 15.20 12.36
C VAL A 292 -7.57 14.95 12.94
N LYS A 293 -7.45 14.00 13.87
CA LYS A 293 -6.16 13.62 14.46
C LYS A 293 -5.16 13.16 13.39
N LEU A 294 -5.57 12.27 12.49
CA LEU A 294 -4.67 11.74 11.45
C LEU A 294 -4.27 12.82 10.44
N ASN A 295 -5.20 13.71 10.06
CA ASN A 295 -4.94 14.77 9.10
C ASN A 295 -4.06 15.90 9.68
N TRP A 296 -4.22 16.23 10.96
CA TRP A 296 -3.46 17.31 11.61
C TRP A 296 -2.13 16.82 12.17
N PHE A 297 -2.10 15.58 12.68
CA PHE A 297 -0.94 14.97 13.31
C PHE A 297 -0.71 13.57 12.75
N PRO A 298 -0.31 13.46 11.47
CA PRO A 298 0.01 12.17 10.88
C PRO A 298 1.20 11.56 11.64
N PRO A 299 1.09 10.31 12.12
CA PRO A 299 2.15 9.66 12.88
C PRO A 299 3.41 9.47 12.02
N ALA A 300 4.60 9.37 12.63
CA ALA A 300 5.82 9.07 11.87
C ALA A 300 5.75 7.70 11.17
N ILE A 301 5.02 6.76 11.76
CA ILE A 301 4.81 5.41 11.25
C ILE A 301 3.30 5.15 11.25
N LEU A 302 2.75 4.80 10.11
CA LEU A 302 1.35 4.46 9.93
C LEU A 302 1.23 2.97 9.61
N ASP A 303 0.63 2.22 10.52
CA ASP A 303 0.33 0.81 10.30
C ASP A 303 -0.82 0.67 9.29
N THR A 304 -0.62 -0.16 8.27
CA THR A 304 -1.66 -0.46 7.30
C THR A 304 -2.61 -1.54 7.81
N GLY A 305 -2.25 -2.33 8.81
CA GLY A 305 -3.00 -3.52 9.23
C GLY A 305 -2.84 -4.72 8.29
N GLN A 306 -1.91 -4.65 7.32
CA GLN A 306 -1.52 -5.77 6.44
C GLN A 306 -0.10 -6.28 6.77
N GLY A 307 0.36 -6.05 8.00
CA GLY A 307 1.69 -6.44 8.45
C GLY A 307 2.83 -5.52 7.98
N PHE A 308 2.58 -4.52 7.13
CA PHE A 308 3.56 -3.51 6.72
C PHE A 308 3.10 -2.08 7.04
N LYS A 309 4.07 -1.16 7.09
CA LYS A 309 3.91 0.20 7.59
C LYS A 309 4.34 1.23 6.55
N LEU A 310 3.59 2.34 6.51
CA LEU A 310 3.98 3.56 5.79
C LEU A 310 4.81 4.43 6.74
N VAL A 311 5.86 5.04 6.21
CA VAL A 311 6.90 5.68 7.02
C VAL A 311 7.18 7.10 6.55
N ARG A 312 7.43 7.96 7.53
CA ARG A 312 7.76 9.36 7.36
C ARG A 312 8.99 9.72 8.20
N SER A 313 9.85 10.54 7.60
CA SER A 313 10.99 11.21 8.24
C SER A 313 10.60 12.53 8.91
#